data_AF-A0AAN8BTD1-F1
#
_entry.id   AF-A0AAN8BTD1-F1
#
_cell.length_a   1.000
_cell.length_b   1.000
_cell.length_c   1.000
_cell.angle_alpha   90.00
_cell.angle_beta   90.00
_cell.angle_gamma   90.00
#
_symmetry.space_group_name_H-M   'P 1'
#
loop_
_entity.id
_entity.type
_entity.pdbx_description
1 polymer ?
#
loop_
_entity_poly.entity_id
_entity_poly.type
_entity_poly.pdbx_seq_one_letter_code
_entity_poly.pdbx_strand_id
1 'polypeptide(L)'
;MRAYEKTLEIPCAHSEGMSALLEAAGKSLQRGRRVCYLGWGSLGVLGLVDASECVPTFGADDEDVRGFISGGYNELKNNEGPLGSDFRISHEGFLHLVLSSLGDHDMVLLIYTQTG
;
A
#
# COMPACT_ATOMS: atom_id res chain seq x y z
N MET A 1 -27.56 -0.66 4.98
CA MET A 1 -27.53 0.61 4.23
C MET A 1 -26.98 1.76 5.06
N ARG A 2 -27.58 2.13 6.20
CA ARG A 2 -27.09 3.24 7.07
C ARG A 2 -25.62 3.20 7.51
N ALA A 3 -25.05 2.01 7.72
CA ALA A 3 -23.65 1.87 8.10
C ALA A 3 -22.68 2.27 6.98
N TYR A 4 -23.01 1.96 5.71
CA TYR A 4 -22.20 2.36 4.55
C TYR A 4 -22.36 3.84 4.22
N GLU A 5 -23.55 4.42 4.41
CA GLU A 5 -23.78 5.86 4.23
C GLU A 5 -22.92 6.69 5.18
N LYS A 6 -22.81 6.29 6.46
CA LYS A 6 -21.90 6.93 7.41
C LYS A 6 -20.43 6.83 7.02
N THR A 7 -20.04 5.76 6.32
CA THR A 7 -18.66 5.62 5.81
C THR A 7 -18.31 6.66 4.76
N LEU A 8 -19.28 7.29 4.09
CA LEU A 8 -19.01 8.36 3.11
C LEU A 8 -18.71 9.71 3.76
N GLU A 9 -19.19 9.94 4.99
CA GLU A 9 -19.02 11.22 5.69
C GLU A 9 -17.65 11.34 6.37
N ILE A 10 -17.09 10.21 6.84
CA ILE A 10 -15.85 10.19 7.63
C ILE A 10 -14.60 10.54 6.79
N PRO A 11 -14.40 10.02 5.55
CA PRO A 11 -13.26 10.39 4.71
C PRO A 11 -13.28 11.87 4.33
N CYS A 12 -14.47 12.42 4.03
CA CYS A 12 -14.64 13.84 3.72
C CYS A 12 -14.17 14.75 4.87
N ALA A 13 -14.38 14.31 6.12
CA ALA A 13 -13.90 15.02 7.30
C ALA A 13 -12.35 15.05 7.44
N HIS A 14 -11.64 14.18 6.72
CA HIS A 14 -10.16 14.10 6.72
C HIS A 14 -9.56 14.51 5.36
N SER A 15 -10.31 15.26 4.54
CA SER A 15 -9.93 15.67 3.20
C SER A 15 -8.58 16.39 3.13
N GLU A 16 -8.23 17.19 4.15
CA GLU A 16 -6.91 17.85 4.23
C GLU A 16 -5.76 16.83 4.33
N GLY A 17 -5.90 15.84 5.21
CA GLY A 17 -4.91 14.77 5.37
C GLY A 17 -4.77 13.91 4.11
N MET A 18 -5.89 13.61 3.45
CA MET A 18 -5.89 12.91 2.17
C MET A 18 -5.23 13.75 1.06
N SER A 19 -5.49 15.05 1.00
CA SER A 19 -4.88 15.95 0.02
C SER A 19 -3.36 15.99 0.20
N ALA A 20 -2.87 16.13 1.44
CA ALA A 20 -1.44 16.12 1.73
C ALA A 20 -0.79 14.78 1.36
N LEU A 21 -1.48 13.66 1.62
CA LEU A 21 -1.04 12.32 1.24
C LEU A 21 -0.90 12.19 -0.28
N LEU A 22 -1.93 12.60 -1.04
CA LEU A 22 -1.93 12.55 -2.50
C LEU A 22 -0.84 13.44 -3.11
N GLU A 23 -0.63 14.63 -2.55
CA GLU A 23 0.47 15.50 -2.98
C GLU A 23 1.85 14.87 -2.76
N ALA A 24 2.06 14.22 -1.61
CA ALA A 24 3.32 13.55 -1.30
C ALA A 24 3.57 12.38 -2.26
N ALA A 25 2.55 11.55 -2.49
CA ALA A 25 2.63 10.42 -3.42
C ALA A 25 2.93 10.90 -4.85
N GLY A 26 2.19 11.90 -5.32
CA GLY A 26 2.40 12.50 -6.64
C GLY A 26 3.81 13.08 -6.81
N LYS A 27 4.34 13.77 -5.78
CA LYS A 27 5.71 14.31 -5.79
C LYS A 27 6.77 13.21 -5.82
N SER A 28 6.55 12.08 -5.14
CA SER A 28 7.44 10.90 -5.21
C SER A 28 7.49 10.36 -6.65
N LEU A 29 6.32 10.02 -7.20
CA LEU A 29 6.21 9.42 -8.53
C LEU A 29 6.76 10.34 -9.64
N GLN A 30 6.48 11.66 -9.56
CA GLN A 30 7.04 12.64 -10.51
C GLN A 30 8.58 12.71 -10.50
N ARG A 31 9.22 12.30 -9.41
CA ARG A 31 10.68 12.23 -9.28
C ARG A 31 11.25 10.88 -9.74
N GLY A 32 10.43 10.00 -10.31
CA GLY A 32 10.83 8.63 -10.66
C GLY A 32 11.16 7.80 -9.41
N ARG A 33 10.43 8.06 -8.32
CA ARG A 33 10.57 7.38 -7.02
C ARG A 33 9.31 6.60 -6.73
N ARG A 34 9.33 5.80 -5.65
CA ARG A 34 8.26 4.83 -5.38
C ARG A 34 7.33 5.24 -4.25
N VAL A 35 6.17 4.59 -4.21
CA VAL A 35 5.22 4.62 -3.10
C VAL A 35 5.03 3.18 -2.60
N CYS A 36 5.19 2.96 -1.30
CA CYS A 36 5.03 1.65 -0.68
C CYS A 36 3.94 1.68 0.39
N TYR A 37 2.98 0.77 0.33
CA TYR A 37 1.99 0.54 1.36
C TYR A 37 2.46 -0.57 2.30
N LEU A 38 2.55 -0.28 3.60
CA LEU A 38 2.78 -1.26 4.66
C LEU A 38 1.50 -1.38 5.49
N GLY A 39 0.78 -2.49 5.37
CA GLY A 39 -0.52 -2.65 6.01
C GLY A 39 -0.61 -3.88 6.91
N TRP A 40 -1.47 -3.78 7.93
CA TRP A 40 -1.76 -4.87 8.87
C TRP A 40 -3.15 -5.45 8.64
N GLY A 41 -3.29 -6.78 8.71
CA GLY A 41 -4.57 -7.45 8.51
C GLY A 41 -5.21 -7.16 7.15
N SER A 42 -6.53 -7.02 7.12
CA SER A 42 -7.28 -6.72 5.89
C SER A 42 -6.92 -5.37 5.27
N LEU A 43 -6.35 -4.43 6.03
CA LEU A 43 -5.86 -3.16 5.51
C LEU A 43 -4.62 -3.33 4.62
N GLY A 44 -3.78 -4.33 4.90
CA GLY A 44 -2.68 -4.69 4.01
C GLY A 44 -3.16 -5.31 2.70
N VAL A 45 -4.26 -6.08 2.75
CA VAL A 45 -4.91 -6.58 1.52
C VAL A 45 -5.43 -5.43 0.67
N LEU A 46 -6.03 -4.40 1.29
CA LEU A 46 -6.48 -3.21 0.57
C LEU A 46 -5.33 -2.49 -0.13
N GLY A 47 -4.18 -2.34 0.54
CA GLY A 47 -2.98 -1.78 -0.07
C GLY A 47 -2.44 -2.62 -1.23
N LEU A 48 -2.45 -3.95 -1.12
CA LEU A 48 -2.05 -4.85 -2.22
C LEU A 48 -2.94 -4.67 -3.45
N VAL A 49 -4.26 -4.57 -3.25
CA VAL A 49 -5.22 -4.36 -4.35
C VAL A 49 -4.97 -3.02 -5.04
N ASP A 50 -4.87 -1.94 -4.27
CA ASP A 50 -4.65 -0.60 -4.84
C ASP A 50 -3.34 -0.52 -5.66
N ALA A 51 -2.25 -1.06 -5.12
CA ALA A 51 -0.97 -1.13 -5.83
C ALA A 51 -1.06 -1.93 -7.13
N SER A 52 -1.73 -3.09 -7.11
CA SER A 52 -1.83 -3.97 -8.29
C SER A 52 -2.59 -3.37 -9.46
N GLU A 53 -3.52 -2.44 -9.20
CA GLU A 53 -4.31 -1.78 -10.25
C GLU A 53 -3.54 -0.62 -10.92
N CYS A 54 -2.42 -0.17 -10.34
CA CYS A 54 -1.66 0.97 -10.89
C CYS A 54 -1.01 0.63 -12.24
N VAL A 55 -0.49 -0.59 -12.41
CA VAL A 55 0.17 -1.06 -13.64
C VAL A 55 -0.80 -1.09 -14.83
N PRO A 56 -1.93 -1.82 -14.79
CA PRO A 56 -2.85 -1.86 -15.93
C PRO A 56 -3.62 -0.56 -16.16
N THR A 57 -3.86 0.25 -15.11
CA THR A 57 -4.68 1.46 -15.21
C THR A 57 -3.88 2.66 -15.72
N PHE A 58 -2.65 2.84 -15.21
CA PHE A 58 -1.84 4.03 -15.48
C PHE A 58 -0.58 3.75 -16.29
N GLY A 59 -0.28 2.48 -16.60
CA GLY A 59 0.97 2.09 -17.25
C GLY A 59 2.19 2.31 -16.36
N ALA A 60 2.01 2.23 -15.04
CA ALA A 60 3.09 2.32 -14.05
C ALA A 60 4.01 1.09 -14.12
N ASP A 61 5.24 1.25 -13.65
CA ASP A 61 6.16 0.12 -13.41
C ASP A 61 5.75 -0.65 -12.15
N ASP A 62 6.07 -1.96 -12.08
CA ASP A 62 5.79 -2.81 -10.92
C ASP A 62 6.46 -2.28 -9.63
N GLU A 63 7.52 -1.47 -9.74
CA GLU A 63 8.21 -0.85 -8.61
C GLU A 63 7.72 0.54 -8.23
N ASP A 64 6.87 1.18 -9.05
CA ASP A 64 6.38 2.55 -8.79
C ASP A 64 5.45 2.59 -7.57
N VAL A 65 4.51 1.63 -7.48
CA VAL A 65 3.57 1.51 -6.36
C VAL A 65 3.52 0.06 -5.90
N ARG A 66 3.91 -0.20 -4.65
CA ARG A 66 4.00 -1.56 -4.09
C ARG A 66 3.25 -1.72 -2.78
N GLY A 67 2.50 -2.81 -2.67
CA GLY A 67 1.83 -3.19 -1.43
C GLY A 67 2.58 -4.29 -0.66
N PHE A 68 2.57 -4.18 0.66
CA PHE A 68 3.08 -5.19 1.58
C PHE A 68 2.10 -5.38 2.75
N ILE A 69 1.98 -6.62 3.19
CA ILE A 69 1.08 -7.04 4.27
C ILE A 69 1.89 -7.70 5.39
N SER A 70 1.49 -7.46 6.64
CA SER A 70 1.99 -8.22 7.78
C SER A 70 1.82 -9.73 7.52
N GLY A 71 2.78 -10.56 7.92
CA GLY A 71 2.67 -12.03 7.76
C GLY A 71 2.64 -12.58 6.32
N GLY A 72 2.65 -11.72 5.29
CA GLY A 72 2.69 -12.13 3.87
C GLY A 72 1.51 -13.02 3.45
N TYR A 73 1.79 -14.07 2.68
CA TYR A 73 0.76 -14.99 2.15
C TYR A 73 -0.07 -15.70 3.23
N ASN A 74 0.48 -15.87 4.44
CA ASN A 74 -0.28 -16.45 5.56
C ASN A 74 -1.45 -15.55 5.98
N GLU A 75 -1.31 -14.23 5.82
CA GLU A 75 -2.36 -13.26 6.12
C GLU A 75 -3.29 -13.05 4.91
N LEU A 76 -2.77 -13.14 3.69
CA LEU A 76 -3.57 -13.10 2.46
C LEU A 76 -4.53 -14.30 2.32
N LYS A 77 -4.14 -15.48 2.83
CA LYS A 77 -4.96 -16.72 2.85
C LYS A 77 -5.46 -17.15 1.47
N ASN A 78 -4.66 -16.96 0.42
CA ASN A 78 -4.97 -17.49 -0.89
C ASN A 78 -4.76 -19.02 -0.92
N ASN A 79 -5.51 -19.73 -1.76
CA ASN A 79 -5.46 -21.19 -1.82
C ASN A 79 -4.13 -21.75 -2.33
N GLU A 80 -3.41 -20.97 -3.14
CA GLU A 80 -2.16 -21.39 -3.78
C GLU A 80 -0.93 -21.20 -2.85
N GLY A 81 -1.09 -20.49 -1.73
CA GLY A 81 0.03 -20.13 -0.86
C GLY A 81 1.00 -19.16 -1.55
N PRO A 82 2.31 -19.19 -1.22
CA PRO A 82 3.29 -18.31 -1.84
C PRO A 82 3.39 -18.49 -3.36
N LEU A 83 3.25 -17.40 -4.12
CA LEU A 83 3.16 -17.41 -5.59
C LEU A 83 4.53 -17.34 -6.30
N GLY A 84 5.60 -17.80 -5.66
CA GLY A 84 6.97 -17.77 -6.19
C GLY A 84 7.89 -16.78 -5.47
N SER A 85 9.18 -16.80 -5.83
CA SER A 85 10.22 -15.99 -5.19
C SER A 85 10.12 -14.50 -5.48
N ASP A 86 9.52 -14.16 -6.62
CA ASP A 86 9.53 -12.82 -7.18
C ASP A 86 8.46 -11.95 -6.50
N PHE A 87 7.41 -12.57 -5.96
CA PHE A 87 6.30 -11.90 -5.29
C PHE A 87 6.49 -11.90 -3.77
N ARG A 88 7.38 -11.04 -3.26
CA ARG A 88 7.62 -10.91 -1.80
C ARG A 88 6.74 -9.81 -1.21
N ILE A 89 5.53 -10.18 -0.81
CA ILE A 89 4.53 -9.25 -0.28
C ILE A 89 4.57 -9.05 1.25
N SER A 90 5.46 -9.72 1.98
CA SER A 90 5.54 -9.57 3.44
C SER A 90 6.31 -8.30 3.84
N HIS A 91 6.12 -7.84 5.08
CA HIS A 91 6.95 -6.77 5.64
C HIS A 91 8.45 -7.14 5.66
N GLU A 92 8.82 -8.40 5.91
CA GLU A 92 10.20 -8.85 5.75
C GLU A 92 10.67 -8.74 4.30
N GLY A 93 9.79 -9.03 3.34
CA GLY A 93 10.01 -8.77 1.92
C GLY A 93 10.38 -7.31 1.65
N PHE A 94 9.62 -6.36 2.22
CA PHE A 94 9.93 -4.93 2.14
C PHE A 94 11.30 -4.59 2.73
N LEU A 95 11.65 -5.12 3.90
CA LEU A 95 12.96 -4.86 4.53
C LEU A 95 14.12 -5.34 3.63
N HIS A 96 13.94 -6.48 2.97
CA HIS A 96 14.98 -7.06 2.12
C HIS A 96 15.06 -6.45 0.72
N LEU A 97 13.92 -6.12 0.12
CA LEU A 97 13.86 -5.65 -1.27
C LEU A 97 13.92 -4.14 -1.41
N VAL A 98 13.33 -3.40 -0.47
CA VAL A 98 13.06 -1.98 -0.63
C VAL A 98 13.89 -1.14 0.33
N LEU A 99 13.91 -1.50 1.63
CA LEU A 99 14.45 -0.64 2.69
C LEU A 99 15.90 -0.20 2.45
N SER A 100 16.75 -1.09 1.93
CA SER A 100 18.16 -0.79 1.64
C SER A 100 18.37 0.21 0.50
N SER A 101 17.35 0.42 -0.33
CA SER A 101 17.37 1.30 -1.51
C SER A 101 16.48 2.53 -1.38
N LEU A 102 15.80 2.71 -0.24
CA LEU A 102 14.97 3.88 0.02
C LEU A 102 15.82 5.15 0.05
N GLY A 103 15.38 6.16 -0.70
CA GLY A 103 15.88 7.53 -0.65
C GLY A 103 14.85 8.51 -0.11
N ASP A 104 15.28 9.76 0.07
CA ASP A 104 14.52 10.85 0.71
C ASP A 104 13.25 11.29 -0.02
N HIS A 105 13.00 10.71 -1.19
CA HIS A 105 11.88 11.05 -2.06
C HIS A 105 10.94 9.88 -2.29
N ASP A 106 11.30 8.69 -1.80
CA ASP A 106 10.37 7.57 -1.74
C ASP A 106 9.37 7.80 -0.60
N MET A 107 8.18 7.26 -0.76
CA MET A 107 7.11 7.39 0.21
C MET A 107 6.71 6.03 0.76
N VAL A 108 6.62 5.93 2.09
CA VAL A 108 6.12 4.73 2.77
C VAL A 108 4.89 5.12 3.58
N LEU A 109 3.75 4.52 3.26
CA LEU A 109 2.48 4.73 3.94
C LEU A 109 2.17 3.53 4.83
N LEU A 110 2.00 3.78 6.12
CA LEU A 110 1.60 2.76 7.09
C LEU A 110 0.08 2.79 7.27
N ILE A 111 -0.57 1.64 7.09
CA ILE A 111 -2.03 1.50 7.20
C ILE A 111 -2.35 0.46 8.28
N TYR A 112 -2.75 0.93 9.46
CA TYR A 112 -3.02 0.08 10.62
C TYR A 112 -4.18 0.64 11.44
N THR A 113 -4.74 -0.21 12.31
CA THR A 113 -5.69 0.21 13.34
C THR A 113 -4.99 0.23 14.69
N GLN A 114 -5.39 1.16 15.55
CA GLN A 114 -5.02 1.10 16.95
C GLN A 114 -5.95 0.09 17.63
N THR A 115 -5.45 -1.11 17.90
CA THR A 115 -6.12 -2.01 18.85
C THR A 115 -5.82 -1.50 20.26
N GLY A 116 -6.87 -1.04 20.95
CA GLY A 116 -6.78 -0.64 22.36
C GLY A 116 -6.57 -1.81 23.29
#